data_AF-A0AAW9NUT1-F1
#
_entry.id   AF-A0AAW9NUT1-F1
#
_cell.length_a   1.000
_cell.length_b   1.000
_cell.length_c   1.000
_cell.angle_alpha   90.00
_cell.angle_beta   90.00
_cell.angle_gamma   90.00
#
_symmetry.space_group_name_H-M   'P 1'
#
loop_
_entity.id
_entity.type
_entity.pdbx_description
1 polymer ?
#
loop_
_entity_poly.entity_id
_entity_poly.type
_entity_poly.pdbx_seq_one_letter_code
_entity_poly.pdbx_strand_id
1 'polypeptide(L)'
;MEQILRPIYQERASHPDTLGIILINRKEDALNLTNAFDSVLLIIVKDQECSIFTKHYMYGDKKMVMHILTEKRLKKWLFVGSHKRLVDWLFFGKIIFDRNEFLYKLRSELQEFPFFGRKIKTGIQFSKLIRRYLEGKEFFESGNYLDSYSHVVESLHHLGRLSIIDNGLYPEVTVWSQVKKIEPAIYKLYEELVMSDESLEKRLELLFLAIEFLINSRTQDAAQHILEIMLTQSSWTIQQLHEQEELSLYSTELEVFVEYLVEKEYILVEPTLAKSESVFHRNYVVDQQFVESKYNLGKI
;
A
#
# COMPACT_ATOMS: atom_id res chain seq x y z
N MET A 1 -6.35 -25.01 21.90
CA MET A 1 -7.08 -23.97 21.13
C MET A 1 -7.82 -24.56 19.94
N GLU A 2 -7.15 -25.36 19.10
CA GLU A 2 -7.75 -25.95 17.90
C GLU A 2 -9.01 -26.79 18.17
N GLN A 3 -9.04 -27.62 19.23
CA GLN A 3 -10.23 -28.40 19.60
C GLN A 3 -11.41 -27.51 20.03
N ILE A 4 -11.15 -26.38 20.69
CA ILE A 4 -12.17 -25.43 21.17
C ILE A 4 -12.78 -24.67 19.98
N LEU A 5 -11.94 -24.25 19.03
CA LEU A 5 -12.37 -23.52 17.84
C LEU A 5 -12.92 -24.42 16.74
N ARG A 6 -12.82 -25.75 16.90
CA ARG A 6 -13.22 -26.73 15.88
C ARG A 6 -14.66 -26.62 15.40
N PRO A 7 -15.67 -26.53 16.29
CA PRO A 7 -17.04 -26.35 15.83
C PRO A 7 -17.22 -25.08 15.00
N ILE A 8 -16.52 -23.99 15.39
CA ILE A 8 -16.60 -22.68 14.73
C ILE A 8 -16.02 -22.75 13.31
N TYR A 9 -14.80 -23.27 13.15
CA TYR A 9 -14.19 -23.33 11.81
C TYR A 9 -14.81 -24.41 10.92
N GLN A 10 -15.40 -25.48 11.48
CA GLN A 10 -16.12 -26.50 10.69
C GLN A 10 -17.42 -25.94 10.10
N GLU A 11 -18.20 -25.20 10.87
CA GLU A 11 -19.37 -24.47 10.37
C GLU A 11 -18.96 -23.57 9.18
N ARG A 12 -17.88 -22.82 9.34
CA ARG A 12 -17.40 -21.88 8.31
C ARG A 12 -16.84 -22.58 7.08
N ALA A 13 -16.10 -23.67 7.25
CA ALA A 13 -15.56 -24.46 6.15
C ALA A 13 -16.67 -25.06 5.27
N SER A 14 -17.83 -25.38 5.85
CA SER A 14 -18.97 -25.92 5.11
C SER A 14 -19.67 -24.89 4.22
N HIS A 15 -19.47 -23.59 4.46
CA HIS A 15 -20.09 -22.54 3.67
C HIS A 15 -19.49 -22.50 2.25
N PRO A 16 -20.32 -22.42 1.19
CA PRO A 16 -19.85 -22.49 -0.21
C PRO A 16 -18.88 -21.37 -0.57
N ASP A 17 -19.07 -20.17 -0.02
CA ASP A 17 -18.23 -19.01 -0.31
C ASP A 17 -16.89 -19.00 0.43
N THR A 18 -16.67 -19.89 1.40
CA THR A 18 -15.39 -19.94 2.13
C THR A 18 -14.29 -20.46 1.20
N LEU A 19 -13.27 -19.63 0.98
CA LEU A 19 -12.09 -19.96 0.19
C LEU A 19 -10.99 -20.56 1.05
N GLY A 20 -10.79 -20.05 2.27
CA GLY A 20 -9.73 -20.54 3.14
C GLY A 20 -9.90 -20.14 4.59
N ILE A 21 -9.33 -20.93 5.49
CA ILE A 21 -9.31 -20.67 6.93
C ILE A 21 -7.90 -20.88 7.46
N ILE A 22 -7.39 -19.87 8.18
CA ILE A 22 -6.09 -19.89 8.85
C ILE A 22 -6.29 -19.70 10.36
N LEU A 23 -5.65 -20.55 11.15
CA LEU A 23 -5.55 -20.43 12.60
C LEU A 23 -4.16 -19.94 12.99
N ILE A 24 -4.11 -18.86 13.76
CA ILE A 24 -2.90 -18.29 14.33
C ILE A 24 -3.02 -18.40 15.85
N ASN A 25 -2.11 -19.14 16.48
CA ASN A 25 -2.01 -19.17 17.94
C ASN A 25 -0.93 -18.19 18.37
N ARG A 26 -1.16 -17.53 19.51
CA ARG A 26 -0.14 -16.69 20.14
C ARG A 26 1.10 -17.55 20.43
N LYS A 27 2.26 -17.09 19.96
CA LYS A 27 3.58 -17.62 20.37
C LYS A 27 4.09 -16.77 21.53
N GLU A 28 4.77 -17.40 22.50
CA GLU A 28 5.31 -16.69 23.68
C GLU A 28 6.25 -15.54 23.29
N ASP A 29 7.02 -15.70 22.20
CA ASP A 29 7.96 -14.70 21.71
C ASP A 29 7.38 -13.65 20.74
N ALA A 30 6.07 -13.70 20.41
CA ALA A 30 5.46 -12.86 19.38
C ALA A 30 4.12 -12.24 19.81
N LEU A 31 4.12 -11.54 20.94
CA LEU A 31 2.93 -10.95 21.60
C LEU A 31 2.05 -10.07 20.69
N ASN A 32 2.64 -9.36 19.72
CA ASN A 32 1.94 -8.42 18.86
C ASN A 32 1.27 -9.05 17.63
N LEU A 33 1.54 -10.33 17.35
CA LEU A 33 1.00 -11.00 16.17
C LEU A 33 -0.53 -11.17 16.26
N THR A 34 -1.06 -11.37 17.47
CA THR A 34 -2.47 -11.69 17.69
C THR A 34 -3.25 -10.58 18.39
N ASN A 35 -2.74 -9.34 18.48
CA ASN A 35 -3.41 -8.24 19.19
C ASN A 35 -3.81 -8.58 20.64
N ALA A 36 -2.92 -9.24 21.39
CA ALA A 36 -3.18 -9.72 22.74
C ALA A 36 -4.36 -10.72 22.87
N PHE A 37 -4.82 -11.31 21.77
CA PHE A 37 -5.64 -12.51 21.76
C PHE A 37 -4.73 -13.75 21.82
N ASP A 38 -5.23 -14.84 22.39
CA ASP A 38 -4.51 -16.11 22.45
C ASP A 38 -4.64 -16.90 21.14
N SER A 39 -5.68 -16.61 20.34
CA SER A 39 -5.84 -17.17 18.99
C SER A 39 -6.61 -16.25 18.05
N VAL A 40 -6.20 -16.22 16.78
CA VAL A 40 -6.88 -15.54 15.67
C VAL A 40 -7.32 -16.58 14.65
N LEU A 41 -8.59 -16.55 14.27
CA LEU A 41 -9.15 -17.34 13.18
C LEU A 41 -9.44 -16.39 12.00
N LEU A 42 -8.62 -16.48 10.96
CA LEU A 42 -8.80 -15.71 9.73
C LEU A 42 -9.54 -16.56 8.71
N ILE A 43 -10.68 -16.06 8.24
CA ILE A 43 -11.53 -16.72 7.25
C ILE A 43 -11.57 -15.81 6.02
N ILE A 44 -11.33 -16.40 4.86
CA ILE A 44 -11.36 -15.71 3.58
C ILE A 44 -12.52 -16.28 2.78
N VAL A 45 -13.39 -15.40 2.32
CA VAL A 45 -14.60 -15.74 1.55
C VAL A 45 -14.55 -15.07 0.18
N LYS A 46 -15.28 -15.62 -0.79
CA LYS A 46 -15.37 -15.06 -2.14
C LYS A 46 -16.07 -13.70 -2.12
N ASP A 47 -17.24 -13.63 -1.51
CA ASP A 47 -18.04 -12.42 -1.38
C ASP A 47 -18.84 -12.43 -0.07
N GLN A 48 -19.17 -11.25 0.45
CA GLN A 48 -20.06 -11.06 1.60
C GLN A 48 -20.54 -9.60 1.67
N GLU A 49 -21.73 -9.36 2.25
CA GLU A 49 -22.32 -8.01 2.36
C GLU A 49 -21.44 -7.03 3.15
N CYS A 50 -20.85 -7.47 4.26
CA CYS A 50 -20.00 -6.62 5.10
C CYS A 50 -18.53 -6.73 4.70
N SER A 51 -17.83 -5.64 4.39
CA SER A 51 -16.41 -5.74 3.97
C SER A 51 -15.46 -6.43 4.96
N ILE A 52 -15.76 -6.39 6.26
CA ILE A 52 -15.05 -7.09 7.34
C ILE A 52 -16.08 -7.50 8.39
N PHE A 53 -16.04 -8.76 8.81
CA PHE A 53 -16.84 -9.24 9.94
C PHE A 53 -15.92 -9.77 11.04
N THR A 54 -16.09 -9.25 12.27
CA THR A 54 -15.28 -9.65 13.41
C THR A 54 -16.16 -10.17 14.54
N LYS A 55 -15.78 -11.31 15.13
CA LYS A 55 -16.38 -11.83 16.36
C LYS A 55 -15.30 -12.13 17.39
N HIS A 56 -15.53 -11.69 18.62
CA HIS A 56 -14.68 -12.06 19.75
C HIS A 56 -15.30 -13.22 20.51
N TYR A 57 -14.46 -14.12 20.97
CA TYR A 57 -14.82 -15.29 21.77
C TYR A 57 -13.97 -15.32 23.03
N MET A 58 -14.50 -15.98 24.05
CA MET A 58 -13.81 -16.21 25.31
C MET A 58 -14.06 -17.65 25.76
N TYR A 59 -13.03 -18.29 26.29
CA TYR A 59 -13.13 -19.61 26.90
C TYR A 59 -12.20 -19.68 28.11
N GLY A 60 -12.78 -19.63 29.31
CA GLY A 60 -12.01 -19.42 30.53
C GLY A 60 -11.33 -18.05 30.52
N ASP A 61 -10.02 -18.03 30.72
CA ASP A 61 -9.14 -16.86 30.66
C ASP A 61 -8.65 -16.53 29.23
N LYS A 62 -8.95 -17.40 28.26
CA LYS A 62 -8.45 -17.27 26.88
C LYS A 62 -9.34 -16.38 26.04
N LYS A 63 -8.71 -15.48 25.29
CA LYS A 63 -9.34 -14.56 24.34
C LYS A 63 -9.08 -15.03 22.92
N MET A 64 -10.13 -15.12 22.10
CA MET A 64 -10.00 -15.46 20.69
C MET A 64 -10.75 -14.46 19.81
N VAL A 65 -10.29 -14.29 18.58
CA VAL A 65 -10.95 -13.45 17.59
C VAL A 65 -11.09 -14.21 16.27
N MET A 66 -12.24 -14.05 15.62
CA MET A 66 -12.48 -14.49 14.27
C MET A 66 -12.66 -13.26 13.38
N HIS A 67 -11.93 -13.23 12.26
CA HIS A 67 -12.09 -12.24 11.20
C HIS A 67 -12.54 -12.95 9.93
N ILE A 68 -13.58 -12.43 9.28
CA ILE A 68 -14.00 -12.85 7.94
C ILE A 68 -13.77 -11.70 6.97
N LEU A 69 -12.99 -11.97 5.92
CA LEU A 69 -12.61 -11.01 4.89
C LEU A 69 -12.98 -11.55 3.52
N THR A 70 -13.40 -10.67 2.61
CA THR A 70 -13.53 -11.04 1.20
C THR A 70 -12.15 -11.14 0.54
N GLU A 71 -12.05 -11.95 -0.51
CA GLU A 71 -10.84 -12.04 -1.35
C GLU A 71 -10.43 -10.65 -1.88
N LYS A 72 -11.40 -9.86 -2.35
CA LYS A 72 -11.16 -8.49 -2.82
C LYS A 72 -10.51 -7.62 -1.74
N ARG A 73 -10.99 -7.73 -0.50
CA ARG A 73 -10.43 -6.98 0.64
C ARG A 73 -9.03 -7.44 1.00
N LEU A 74 -8.81 -8.76 1.00
CA LEU A 74 -7.49 -9.36 1.22
C LEU A 74 -6.48 -8.82 0.21
N LYS A 75 -6.80 -8.89 -1.09
CA LYS A 75 -5.93 -8.36 -2.17
C LYS A 75 -5.66 -6.87 -2.00
N LYS A 76 -6.68 -6.05 -1.72
CA LYS A 76 -6.51 -4.61 -1.41
C LYS A 76 -5.51 -4.39 -0.27
N TRP A 77 -5.61 -5.14 0.81
CA TRP A 77 -4.69 -5.00 1.95
C TRP A 77 -3.26 -5.44 1.64
N LEU A 78 -3.10 -6.47 0.81
CA LEU A 78 -1.79 -6.94 0.33
C LEU A 78 -1.09 -5.91 -0.57
N PHE A 79 -1.83 -5.23 -1.46
CA PHE A 79 -1.26 -4.19 -2.32
C PHE A 79 -0.99 -2.87 -1.58
N VAL A 80 -1.91 -2.43 -0.72
CA VAL A 80 -1.73 -1.16 0.01
C VAL A 80 -0.66 -1.27 1.12
N GLY A 81 -0.40 -2.48 1.61
CA GLY A 81 0.57 -2.73 2.70
C GLY A 81 0.11 -2.15 4.05
N SER A 82 -1.18 -1.88 4.22
CA SER A 82 -1.75 -1.27 5.43
C SER A 82 -1.89 -2.25 6.61
N HIS A 83 -1.82 -3.56 6.34
CA HIS A 83 -2.05 -4.62 7.34
C HIS A 83 -0.87 -5.59 7.39
N LYS A 84 0.29 -5.15 7.90
CA LYS A 84 1.52 -5.97 7.98
C LYS A 84 1.30 -7.35 8.64
N ARG A 85 0.50 -7.39 9.71
CA ARG A 85 0.14 -8.64 10.42
C ARG A 85 -0.57 -9.66 9.55
N LEU A 86 -1.33 -9.22 8.55
CA LEU A 86 -2.05 -10.12 7.65
C LEU A 86 -1.07 -10.97 6.84
N VAL A 87 0.06 -10.38 6.43
CA VAL A 87 1.13 -11.08 5.72
C VAL A 87 1.74 -12.15 6.64
N ASP A 88 2.02 -11.81 7.89
CA ASP A 88 2.52 -12.78 8.88
C ASP A 88 1.52 -13.91 9.13
N TRP A 89 0.22 -13.61 9.23
CA TRP A 89 -0.83 -14.61 9.38
C TRP A 89 -0.90 -15.54 8.17
N LEU A 90 -0.82 -14.97 6.96
CA LEU A 90 -0.81 -15.73 5.73
C LEU A 90 0.38 -16.66 5.66
N PHE A 91 1.59 -16.23 6.03
CA PHE A 91 2.78 -17.09 5.95
C PHE A 91 2.90 -18.10 7.10
N PHE A 92 2.72 -17.65 8.34
CA PHE A 92 3.06 -18.44 9.53
C PHE A 92 1.86 -19.11 10.19
N GLY A 93 0.64 -18.74 9.81
CA GLY A 93 -0.57 -19.36 10.33
C GLY A 93 -0.74 -20.81 9.87
N LYS A 94 -1.46 -21.63 10.64
CA LYS A 94 -1.81 -22.99 10.25
C LYS A 94 -3.04 -22.96 9.35
N ILE A 95 -2.94 -23.48 8.13
CA ILE A 95 -4.09 -23.65 7.24
C ILE A 95 -4.99 -24.75 7.82
N ILE A 96 -6.25 -24.43 8.07
CA ILE A 96 -7.27 -25.36 8.59
C ILE A 96 -8.20 -25.84 7.48
N PHE A 97 -8.45 -24.99 6.48
CA PHE A 97 -9.28 -25.29 5.31
C PHE A 97 -8.75 -24.50 4.13
N ASP A 98 -8.73 -25.12 2.94
CA ASP A 98 -8.28 -24.48 1.71
C ASP A 98 -9.05 -25.03 0.51
N ARG A 99 -9.94 -24.20 -0.06
CA ARG A 99 -10.75 -24.57 -1.22
C ARG A 99 -9.94 -24.33 -2.48
N ASN A 100 -9.80 -25.37 -3.31
CA ASN A 100 -9.09 -25.31 -4.59
C ASN A 100 -7.65 -24.77 -4.49
N GLU A 101 -7.00 -25.01 -3.34
CA GLU A 101 -5.62 -24.58 -3.04
C GLU A 101 -5.44 -23.05 -3.10
N PHE A 102 -6.50 -22.29 -2.79
CA PHE A 102 -6.48 -20.83 -2.79
C PHE A 102 -5.36 -20.27 -1.89
N LEU A 103 -5.26 -20.73 -0.64
CA LEU A 103 -4.25 -20.25 0.31
C LEU A 103 -2.84 -20.70 -0.06
N TYR A 104 -2.71 -21.92 -0.58
CA TYR A 104 -1.44 -22.42 -1.07
C TYR A 104 -0.92 -21.58 -2.25
N LYS A 105 -1.77 -21.31 -3.25
CA LYS A 105 -1.44 -20.43 -4.39
C LYS A 105 -1.11 -19.03 -3.94
N LEU A 106 -1.90 -18.45 -3.02
CA LEU A 106 -1.62 -17.13 -2.48
C LEU A 106 -0.26 -17.07 -1.76
N ARG A 107 0.09 -18.10 -0.99
CA ARG A 107 1.43 -18.18 -0.36
C ARG A 107 2.53 -18.28 -1.40
N SER A 108 2.39 -19.16 -2.38
CA SER A 108 3.36 -19.31 -3.48
C SER A 108 3.52 -17.99 -4.24
N GLU A 109 2.43 -17.30 -4.58
CA GLU A 109 2.47 -15.96 -5.20
C GLU A 109 3.24 -14.94 -4.35
N LEU A 110 3.03 -14.94 -3.02
CA LEU A 110 3.71 -14.04 -2.11
C LEU A 110 5.19 -14.41 -1.85
N GLN A 111 5.60 -15.68 -2.02
CA GLN A 111 6.98 -16.15 -1.80
C GLN A 111 7.83 -16.16 -3.07
N GLU A 112 7.27 -16.63 -4.18
CA GLU A 112 7.99 -16.93 -5.43
C GLU A 112 8.11 -15.72 -6.35
N PHE A 113 7.24 -14.71 -6.18
CA PHE A 113 7.23 -13.53 -7.03
C PHE A 113 7.60 -12.28 -6.22
N PRO A 114 8.91 -11.94 -6.14
CA PRO A 114 9.36 -10.69 -5.50
C PRO A 114 8.70 -9.45 -6.13
N PHE A 115 8.18 -9.57 -7.34
CA PHE A 115 7.54 -8.49 -8.08
C PHE A 115 6.00 -8.55 -8.11
N PHE A 116 5.36 -9.45 -7.36
CA PHE A 116 3.90 -9.54 -7.33
C PHE A 116 3.28 -8.20 -6.90
N GLY A 117 2.53 -7.58 -7.81
CA GLY A 117 1.94 -6.26 -7.62
C GLY A 117 2.97 -5.16 -7.33
N ARG A 118 4.24 -5.30 -7.74
CA ARG A 118 5.26 -4.30 -7.45
C ARG A 118 4.90 -2.94 -8.02
N LYS A 119 4.54 -2.85 -9.31
CA LYS A 119 4.19 -1.57 -9.96
C LYS A 119 3.09 -0.82 -9.20
N ILE A 120 2.00 -1.52 -8.84
CA ILE A 120 0.90 -0.93 -8.08
C ILE A 120 1.32 -0.54 -6.66
N LYS A 121 2.11 -1.37 -5.97
CA LYS A 121 2.67 -1.08 -4.64
C LYS A 121 3.59 0.16 -4.68
N THR A 122 4.46 0.24 -5.67
CA THR A 122 5.38 1.37 -5.91
C THR A 122 4.56 2.64 -6.11
N GLY A 123 3.59 2.64 -7.04
CA GLY A 123 2.74 3.81 -7.27
C GLY A 123 1.94 4.24 -6.04
N ILE A 124 1.34 3.30 -5.29
CA ILE A 124 0.59 3.62 -4.05
C ILE A 124 1.50 4.18 -2.94
N GLN A 125 2.71 3.64 -2.75
CA GLN A 125 3.62 4.20 -1.75
C GLN A 125 4.17 5.55 -2.20
N PHE A 126 4.42 5.72 -3.50
CA PHE A 126 4.90 6.97 -4.06
C PHE A 126 3.86 8.08 -3.98
N SER A 127 2.57 7.80 -4.24
CA SER A 127 1.50 8.80 -4.08
C SER A 127 1.41 9.33 -2.65
N LYS A 128 1.59 8.44 -1.65
CA LYS A 128 1.67 8.82 -0.23
C LYS A 128 2.90 9.67 0.07
N LEU A 129 4.05 9.34 -0.50
CA LEU A 129 5.26 10.15 -0.40
C LEU A 129 5.02 11.56 -0.96
N ILE A 130 4.43 11.69 -2.16
CA ILE A 130 4.12 12.98 -2.77
C ILE A 130 3.21 13.81 -1.86
N ARG A 131 2.11 13.23 -1.37
CA ARG A 131 1.19 13.91 -0.45
C ARG A 131 1.93 14.46 0.78
N ARG A 132 2.72 13.62 1.44
CA ARG A 132 3.43 14.03 2.67
C ARG A 132 4.54 15.03 2.42
N TYR A 133 5.24 14.92 1.29
CA TYR A 133 6.23 15.90 0.89
C TYR A 133 5.59 17.28 0.67
N LEU A 134 4.49 17.35 -0.10
CA LEU A 134 3.81 18.61 -0.40
C LEU A 134 3.23 19.28 0.85
N GLU A 135 2.50 18.52 1.69
CA GLU A 135 1.95 19.03 2.95
C GLU A 135 3.07 19.51 3.89
N GLY A 136 4.16 18.73 4.01
CA GLY A 136 5.31 19.11 4.82
C GLY A 136 6.00 20.37 4.33
N LYS A 137 6.10 20.55 3.01
CA LYS A 137 6.71 21.71 2.38
C LYS A 137 5.89 22.97 2.62
N GLU A 138 4.56 22.89 2.52
CA GLU A 138 3.66 24.00 2.84
C GLU A 138 3.80 24.48 4.31
N PHE A 139 3.86 23.53 5.26
CA PHE A 139 4.11 23.86 6.66
C PHE A 139 5.50 24.49 6.87
N PHE A 140 6.52 23.99 6.18
CA PHE A 140 7.87 24.54 6.25
C PHE A 140 7.92 25.99 5.78
N GLU A 141 7.34 26.28 4.62
CA GLU A 141 7.29 27.62 4.03
C GLU A 141 6.49 28.61 4.88
N SER A 142 5.52 28.11 5.64
CA SER A 142 4.74 28.90 6.60
C SER A 142 5.42 29.08 7.98
N GLY A 143 6.63 28.54 8.17
CA GLY A 143 7.37 28.60 9.44
C GLY A 143 6.89 27.62 10.52
N ASN A 144 5.96 26.72 10.20
CA ASN A 144 5.41 25.72 11.13
C ASN A 144 6.30 24.47 11.16
N TYR A 145 7.52 24.61 11.68
CA TYR A 145 8.56 23.58 11.59
C TYR A 145 8.22 22.27 12.33
N LEU A 146 7.46 22.32 13.42
CA LEU A 146 7.07 21.10 14.16
C LEU A 146 6.06 20.25 13.38
N ASP A 147 5.10 20.87 12.71
CA ASP A 147 4.14 20.18 11.84
C ASP A 147 4.85 19.63 10.59
N SER A 148 5.72 20.45 9.98
CA SER A 148 6.57 20.04 8.86
C SER A 148 7.44 18.82 9.20
N TYR A 149 8.02 18.77 10.40
CA TYR A 149 8.81 17.63 10.89
C TYR A 149 8.02 16.32 10.86
N SER A 150 6.76 16.34 11.32
CA SER A 150 5.90 15.14 11.27
C SER A 150 5.75 14.62 9.83
N HIS A 151 5.50 15.52 8.87
CA HIS A 151 5.37 15.17 7.46
C HIS A 151 6.69 14.69 6.83
N VAL A 152 7.84 15.25 7.21
CA VAL A 152 9.16 14.78 6.76
C VAL A 152 9.45 13.37 7.29
N VAL A 153 9.14 13.10 8.55
CA VAL A 153 9.27 11.75 9.13
C VAL A 153 8.41 10.75 8.35
N GLU A 154 7.15 11.09 8.03
CA GLU A 154 6.29 10.22 7.23
C GLU A 154 6.81 10.03 5.80
N SER A 155 7.31 11.10 5.16
CA SER A 155 7.93 11.05 3.83
C SER A 155 9.13 10.10 3.79
N LEU A 156 10.02 10.18 4.78
CA LEU A 156 11.15 9.28 4.94
C LEU A 156 10.69 7.82 5.14
N HIS A 157 9.61 7.59 5.88
CA HIS A 157 9.05 6.24 6.02
C HIS A 157 8.50 5.70 4.69
N HIS A 158 7.84 6.53 3.87
CA HIS A 158 7.38 6.13 2.55
C HIS A 158 8.53 5.85 1.60
N LEU A 159 9.58 6.69 1.60
CA LEU A 159 10.83 6.46 0.86
C LEU A 159 11.50 5.13 1.25
N GLY A 160 11.60 4.85 2.55
CA GLY A 160 12.17 3.60 3.04
C GLY A 160 11.34 2.38 2.63
N ARG A 161 10.01 2.47 2.64
CA ARG A 161 9.15 1.38 2.13
C ARG A 161 9.30 1.19 0.63
N LEU A 162 9.39 2.30 -0.11
CA LEU A 162 9.57 2.29 -1.55
C LEU A 162 10.89 1.59 -1.94
N SER A 163 12.00 1.89 -1.27
CA SER A 163 13.29 1.22 -1.54
C SER A 163 13.25 -0.28 -1.28
N ILE A 164 12.49 -0.74 -0.28
CA ILE A 164 12.28 -2.17 -0.01
C ILE A 164 11.45 -2.82 -1.13
N ILE A 165 10.34 -2.19 -1.53
CA ILE A 165 9.48 -2.66 -2.63
C ILE A 165 10.29 -2.73 -3.94
N ASP A 166 11.16 -1.75 -4.17
CA ASP A 166 12.00 -1.70 -5.37
C ASP A 166 13.03 -2.82 -5.44
N ASN A 167 13.40 -3.39 -4.30
CA ASN A 167 14.26 -4.57 -4.22
C ASN A 167 13.47 -5.89 -4.24
N GLY A 168 12.16 -5.83 -4.50
CA GLY A 168 11.29 -7.01 -4.55
C GLY A 168 11.01 -7.63 -3.18
N LEU A 169 11.17 -6.84 -2.12
CA LEU A 169 10.99 -7.27 -0.74
C LEU A 169 9.71 -6.69 -0.15
N TYR A 170 9.21 -7.31 0.91
CA TYR A 170 8.06 -6.81 1.67
C TYR A 170 8.53 -5.90 2.81
N PRO A 171 7.98 -4.69 2.96
CA PRO A 171 8.30 -3.83 4.09
C PRO A 171 7.78 -4.42 5.42
N GLU A 172 8.70 -4.82 6.28
CA GLU A 172 8.43 -5.40 7.58
C GLU A 172 8.05 -4.32 8.62
N VAL A 173 7.75 -4.75 9.85
CA VAL A 173 7.51 -3.82 10.97
C VAL A 173 8.75 -2.97 11.24
N THR A 174 9.94 -3.58 11.28
CA THR A 174 11.24 -2.93 11.48
C THR A 174 11.84 -2.40 10.17
N VAL A 175 11.09 -1.52 9.50
CA VAL A 175 11.42 -1.00 8.16
C VAL A 175 12.85 -0.47 8.06
N TRP A 176 13.33 0.30 9.05
CA TRP A 176 14.64 0.94 9.01
C TRP A 176 15.81 -0.05 9.10
N SER A 177 15.61 -1.23 9.69
CA SER A 177 16.61 -2.30 9.68
C SER A 177 16.80 -2.91 8.28
N GLN A 178 15.73 -2.96 7.48
CA GLN A 178 15.80 -3.35 6.07
C GLN A 178 16.44 -2.23 5.25
N VAL A 179 15.96 -0.98 5.40
CA VAL A 179 16.48 0.18 4.66
C VAL A 179 17.97 0.37 4.89
N LYS A 180 18.48 0.20 6.12
CA LYS A 180 19.91 0.33 6.41
C LYS A 180 20.80 -0.61 5.58
N LYS A 181 20.28 -1.78 5.20
CA LYS A 181 21.00 -2.78 4.39
C LYS A 181 20.82 -2.53 2.89
N ILE A 182 19.62 -2.13 2.50
CA ILE A 182 19.20 -2.01 1.10
C ILE A 182 19.58 -0.66 0.51
N GLU A 183 19.26 0.42 1.21
CA GLU A 183 19.42 1.80 0.75
C GLU A 183 19.99 2.68 1.88
N PRO A 184 21.30 2.55 2.21
CA PRO A 184 21.91 3.26 3.33
C PRO A 184 21.82 4.78 3.24
N ALA A 185 21.74 5.32 2.02
CA ALA A 185 21.57 6.76 1.78
C ALA A 185 20.24 7.29 2.33
N ILE A 186 19.13 6.55 2.16
CA ILE A 186 17.83 6.94 2.73
C ILE A 186 17.84 6.79 4.26
N TYR A 187 18.51 5.75 4.79
CA TYR A 187 18.70 5.61 6.24
C TYR A 187 19.45 6.81 6.83
N LYS A 188 20.51 7.26 6.14
CA LYS A 188 21.30 8.44 6.51
C LYS A 188 20.45 9.69 6.62
N LEU A 189 19.51 9.92 5.69
CA LEU A 189 18.61 11.08 5.78
C LEU A 189 17.79 11.09 7.09
N TYR A 190 17.30 9.92 7.52
CA TYR A 190 16.56 9.86 8.78
C TYR A 190 17.47 9.99 10.01
N GLU A 191 18.69 9.46 9.94
CA GLU A 191 19.72 9.67 10.95
C GLU A 191 20.04 11.16 11.11
N GLU A 192 20.27 11.89 10.00
CA GLU A 192 20.55 13.33 10.02
C GLU A 192 19.37 14.14 10.59
N LEU A 193 18.13 13.78 10.24
CA LEU A 193 16.95 14.46 10.80
C LEU A 193 16.91 14.39 12.33
N VAL A 194 17.26 13.22 12.91
CA VAL A 194 17.14 12.97 14.35
C VAL A 194 18.40 13.38 15.12
N MET A 195 19.58 13.14 14.56
CA MET A 195 20.86 13.19 15.30
C MET A 195 21.70 14.45 15.01
N SER A 196 21.38 15.23 13.98
CA SER A 196 22.15 16.44 13.67
C SER A 196 21.94 17.53 14.73
N ASP A 197 23.04 18.23 15.05
CA ASP A 197 23.08 19.35 16.00
C ASP A 197 22.57 20.68 15.40
N GLU A 198 22.22 20.69 14.10
CA GLU A 198 21.67 21.87 13.42
C GLU A 198 20.25 22.22 13.91
N SER A 199 19.84 23.47 13.66
CA SER A 199 18.48 23.91 13.93
C SER A 199 17.47 23.03 13.17
N LEU A 200 16.26 22.87 13.74
CA LEU A 200 15.20 22.07 13.10
C LEU A 200 14.91 22.56 11.67
N GLU A 201 14.82 23.88 11.49
CA GLU A 201 14.63 24.52 10.19
C GLU A 201 15.67 24.05 9.15
N LYS A 202 16.97 24.14 9.46
CA LYS A 202 18.03 23.73 8.53
C LYS A 202 18.00 22.23 8.23
N ARG A 203 17.71 21.41 9.24
CA ARG A 203 17.54 19.97 9.05
C ARG A 203 16.40 19.70 8.06
N LEU A 204 15.25 20.34 8.26
CA LEU A 204 14.10 20.19 7.37
C LEU A 204 14.40 20.69 5.95
N GLU A 205 15.07 21.84 5.81
CA GLU A 205 15.47 22.40 4.52
C GLU A 205 16.31 21.41 3.70
N LEU A 206 17.36 20.85 4.30
CA LEU A 206 18.22 19.84 3.67
C LEU A 206 17.43 18.57 3.31
N LEU A 207 16.54 18.13 4.21
CA LEU A 207 15.72 16.95 3.99
C LEU A 207 14.74 17.16 2.81
N PHE A 208 14.13 18.34 2.66
CA PHE A 208 13.26 18.61 1.52
C PHE A 208 14.02 18.56 0.20
N LEU A 209 15.23 19.12 0.12
CA LEU A 209 16.06 19.04 -1.08
C LEU A 209 16.38 17.58 -1.45
N ALA A 210 16.78 16.78 -0.46
CA ALA A 210 17.10 15.38 -0.68
C ALA A 210 15.87 14.55 -1.08
N ILE A 211 14.74 14.75 -0.42
CA ILE A 211 13.48 14.05 -0.72
C ILE A 211 12.97 14.44 -2.11
N GLU A 212 13.05 15.70 -2.50
CA GLU A 212 12.65 16.17 -3.83
C GLU A 212 13.48 15.52 -4.94
N PHE A 213 14.79 15.45 -4.77
CA PHE A 213 15.68 14.74 -5.68
C PHE A 213 15.30 13.24 -5.81
N LEU A 214 15.02 12.58 -4.68
CA LEU A 214 14.60 11.18 -4.66
C LEU A 214 13.22 10.96 -5.29
N ILE A 215 12.30 11.89 -5.10
CA ILE A 215 10.99 11.89 -5.76
C ILE A 215 11.18 11.96 -7.28
N ASN A 216 11.89 12.98 -7.77
CA ASN A 216 12.07 13.20 -9.21
C ASN A 216 12.80 12.04 -9.90
N SER A 217 13.79 11.44 -9.24
CA SER A 217 14.53 10.29 -9.80
C SER A 217 13.72 8.99 -9.86
N ARG A 218 12.61 8.89 -9.13
CA ARG A 218 11.75 7.69 -9.08
C ARG A 218 10.39 7.87 -9.75
N THR A 219 10.07 9.08 -10.24
CA THR A 219 8.77 9.39 -10.85
C THR A 219 8.39 8.44 -11.98
N GLN A 220 9.32 8.15 -12.89
CA GLN A 220 9.05 7.28 -14.04
C GLN A 220 8.60 5.88 -13.58
N ASP A 221 9.40 5.22 -12.75
CA ASP A 221 9.08 3.86 -12.28
C ASP A 221 7.80 3.82 -11.45
N ALA A 222 7.54 4.86 -10.65
CA ALA A 222 6.34 4.96 -9.83
C ALA A 222 5.07 5.24 -10.64
N ALA A 223 5.17 5.98 -11.75
CA ALA A 223 4.04 6.30 -12.60
C ALA A 223 3.61 5.14 -13.49
N GLN A 224 4.47 4.13 -13.69
CA GLN A 224 4.23 3.04 -14.64
C GLN A 224 2.83 2.42 -14.52
N HIS A 225 2.41 2.06 -13.31
CA HIS A 225 1.11 1.40 -13.10
C HIS A 225 -0.07 2.26 -13.56
N ILE A 226 -0.14 3.52 -13.12
CA ILE A 226 -1.27 4.38 -13.46
C ILE A 226 -1.31 4.68 -14.94
N LEU A 227 -0.15 4.88 -15.58
CA LEU A 227 -0.05 5.13 -17.01
C LEU A 227 -0.48 3.89 -17.82
N GLU A 228 -0.06 2.69 -17.43
CA GLU A 228 -0.49 1.42 -18.05
C GLU A 228 -2.01 1.24 -18.00
N ILE A 229 -2.65 1.56 -16.87
CA ILE A 229 -4.11 1.51 -16.76
C ILE A 229 -4.77 2.59 -17.62
N MET A 230 -4.23 3.82 -17.62
CA MET A 230 -4.80 4.91 -18.39
C MET A 230 -4.74 4.67 -19.90
N LEU A 231 -3.77 3.90 -20.41
CA LEU A 231 -3.71 3.47 -21.82
C LEU A 231 -4.91 2.62 -22.26
N THR A 232 -5.66 2.03 -21.34
CA THR A 232 -6.79 1.15 -21.68
C THR A 232 -7.99 1.91 -22.24
N GLN A 233 -8.00 3.25 -22.14
CA GLN A 233 -9.02 4.13 -22.70
C GLN A 233 -8.38 5.41 -23.24
N SER A 234 -9.04 6.06 -24.19
CA SER A 234 -8.49 7.28 -24.83
C SER A 234 -8.51 8.51 -23.91
N SER A 235 -9.45 8.58 -22.96
CA SER A 235 -9.66 9.74 -22.10
C SER A 235 -10.37 9.36 -20.82
N TRP A 236 -9.97 9.97 -19.71
CA TRP A 236 -10.47 9.67 -18.37
C TRP A 236 -10.98 10.93 -17.66
N THR A 237 -12.16 10.84 -17.06
CA THR A 237 -12.55 11.76 -15.99
C THR A 237 -11.92 11.31 -14.67
N ILE A 238 -11.77 12.22 -13.70
CA ILE A 238 -11.26 11.85 -12.36
C ILE A 238 -12.16 10.82 -11.67
N GLN A 239 -13.47 10.86 -11.90
CA GLN A 239 -14.41 9.89 -11.35
C GLN A 239 -14.17 8.48 -11.92
N GLN A 240 -13.94 8.36 -13.23
CA GLN A 240 -13.61 7.07 -13.85
C GLN A 240 -12.29 6.51 -13.30
N LEU A 241 -11.29 7.36 -13.02
CA LEU A 241 -10.05 6.92 -12.37
C LEU A 241 -10.32 6.39 -10.95
N HIS A 242 -11.19 7.04 -10.16
CA HIS A 242 -11.59 6.56 -8.84
C HIS A 242 -12.37 5.24 -8.87
N GLU A 243 -13.18 5.03 -9.91
CA GLU A 243 -14.01 3.83 -10.08
C GLU A 243 -13.26 2.65 -10.70
N GLN A 244 -12.13 2.90 -11.37
CA GLN A 244 -11.29 1.85 -11.94
C GLN A 244 -10.73 0.95 -10.83
N GLU A 245 -10.84 -0.37 -11.00
CA GLU A 245 -10.61 -1.36 -9.93
C GLU A 245 -9.24 -1.23 -9.24
N GLU A 246 -8.16 -1.09 -10.01
CA GLU A 246 -6.79 -1.01 -9.52
C GLU A 246 -6.43 0.40 -9.03
N LEU A 247 -6.86 1.44 -9.73
CA LEU A 247 -6.61 2.83 -9.34
C LEU A 247 -7.38 3.23 -8.08
N SER A 248 -8.53 2.61 -7.81
CA SER A 248 -9.27 2.75 -6.54
C SER A 248 -8.45 2.35 -5.29
N LEU A 249 -7.33 1.64 -5.49
CA LEU A 249 -6.40 1.27 -4.41
C LEU A 249 -5.49 2.43 -3.97
N TYR A 250 -5.31 3.46 -4.82
CA TYR A 250 -4.64 4.71 -4.47
C TYR A 250 -5.48 5.57 -3.52
N SER A 251 -6.78 5.31 -3.44
CA SER A 251 -7.69 5.89 -2.46
C SER A 251 -7.61 7.43 -2.44
N THR A 252 -7.39 8.04 -1.28
CA THR A 252 -7.35 9.49 -1.08
C THR A 252 -6.14 10.15 -1.74
N GLU A 253 -5.11 9.38 -2.10
CA GLU A 253 -3.90 9.92 -2.71
C GLU A 253 -3.97 10.00 -4.24
N LEU A 254 -5.03 9.46 -4.86
CA LEU A 254 -5.14 9.37 -6.32
C LEU A 254 -5.10 10.74 -6.99
N GLU A 255 -5.91 11.69 -6.53
CA GLU A 255 -6.01 13.03 -7.14
C GLU A 255 -4.69 13.80 -7.06
N VAL A 256 -4.06 13.77 -5.88
CA VAL A 256 -2.76 14.42 -5.67
C VAL A 256 -1.68 13.81 -6.56
N PHE A 257 -1.73 12.50 -6.77
CA PHE A 257 -0.78 11.83 -7.64
C PHE A 257 -1.02 12.17 -9.12
N VAL A 258 -2.28 12.23 -9.55
CA VAL A 258 -2.64 12.66 -10.91
C VAL A 258 -2.17 14.09 -11.16
N GLU A 259 -2.45 15.03 -10.25
CA GLU A 259 -2.00 16.42 -10.43
C GLU A 259 -0.48 16.53 -10.46
N TYR A 260 0.23 15.79 -9.58
CA TYR A 260 1.69 15.71 -9.64
C TYR A 260 2.20 15.17 -10.99
N LEU A 261 1.57 14.14 -11.55
CA LEU A 261 1.96 13.61 -12.85
C LEU A 261 1.61 14.53 -14.03
N VAL A 262 0.57 15.36 -13.88
CA VAL A 262 0.28 16.46 -14.81
C VAL A 262 1.37 17.51 -14.78
N GLU A 263 1.80 17.95 -13.59
CA GLU A 263 2.91 18.90 -13.45
C GLU A 263 4.24 18.35 -14.01
N LYS A 264 4.42 17.03 -13.98
CA LYS A 264 5.59 16.34 -14.56
C LYS A 264 5.41 15.92 -16.02
N GLU A 265 4.30 16.30 -16.65
CA GLU A 265 3.97 16.01 -18.06
C GLU A 265 3.85 14.51 -18.41
N TYR A 266 3.66 13.64 -17.41
CA TYR A 266 3.36 12.22 -17.62
C TYR A 266 1.88 11.98 -17.96
N ILE A 267 1.01 12.88 -17.50
CA ILE A 267 -0.42 12.90 -17.80
C ILE A 267 -0.73 14.26 -18.43
N LEU A 268 -1.50 14.27 -19.52
CA LEU A 268 -1.93 15.47 -20.21
C LEU A 268 -3.38 15.80 -19.84
N VAL A 269 -3.72 17.09 -19.85
CA VAL A 269 -5.08 17.56 -19.59
C VAL A 269 -5.76 17.91 -20.91
N GLU A 270 -6.90 17.27 -21.16
CA GLU A 270 -7.78 17.56 -22.29
C GLU A 270 -9.04 18.28 -21.79
N PRO A 271 -9.17 19.60 -22.01
CA PRO A 271 -10.36 20.34 -21.57
C PRO A 271 -11.56 20.01 -22.46
N THR A 272 -12.69 19.69 -21.84
CA THR A 272 -13.98 19.49 -22.54
C THR A 272 -15.01 20.49 -22.06
N LEU A 273 -15.80 21.06 -22.97
CA LEU A 273 -16.71 22.16 -22.65
C LEU A 273 -17.74 21.73 -21.59
N ALA A 274 -17.86 22.48 -20.50
CA ALA A 274 -18.95 22.27 -19.55
C ALA A 274 -20.22 23.00 -20.04
N LYS A 275 -21.30 22.92 -19.25
CA LYS A 275 -22.56 23.61 -19.56
C LYS A 275 -22.45 25.14 -19.59
N SER A 276 -21.42 25.71 -18.98
CA SER A 276 -21.09 27.13 -19.03
C SER A 276 -19.99 27.36 -20.06
N GLU A 277 -20.12 28.38 -20.91
CA GLU A 277 -19.15 28.70 -21.98
C GLU A 277 -17.74 29.03 -21.46
N SER A 278 -17.61 29.37 -20.17
CA SER A 278 -16.33 29.72 -19.52
C SER A 278 -15.72 28.61 -18.67
N VAL A 279 -16.39 27.47 -18.52
CA VAL A 279 -15.95 26.39 -17.63
C VAL A 279 -15.71 25.13 -18.44
N PHE A 280 -14.61 24.44 -18.16
CA PHE A 280 -14.24 23.20 -18.83
C PHE A 280 -14.13 22.08 -17.80
N HIS A 281 -14.63 20.89 -18.15
CA HIS A 281 -14.26 19.67 -17.48
C HIS A 281 -12.80 19.32 -17.84
N ARG A 282 -12.03 18.86 -16.85
CA ARG A 282 -10.69 18.32 -17.07
C ARG A 282 -10.80 16.82 -17.31
N ASN A 283 -10.47 16.39 -18.51
CA ASN A 283 -10.18 14.99 -18.78
C ASN A 283 -8.67 14.79 -18.78
N TYR A 284 -8.25 13.56 -18.51
CA TYR A 284 -6.87 13.16 -18.36
C TYR A 284 -6.56 12.10 -19.41
N VAL A 285 -5.47 12.33 -20.16
CA VAL A 285 -5.02 11.45 -21.23
C VAL A 285 -3.53 11.16 -21.06
N VAL A 286 -3.07 10.06 -21.65
CA VAL A 286 -1.66 9.66 -21.67
C VAL A 286 -1.21 9.53 -23.11
N ASP A 287 -0.01 10.01 -23.44
CA ASP A 287 0.57 9.80 -24.77
C ASP A 287 1.03 8.34 -24.91
N GLN A 288 0.37 7.61 -25.80
CA GLN A 288 0.67 6.21 -26.05
C GLN A 288 2.12 5.97 -26.48
N GLN A 289 2.69 6.82 -27.35
CA GLN A 289 4.06 6.65 -27.83
C GLN A 289 5.06 6.88 -26.71
N PHE A 290 4.79 7.88 -25.85
CA PHE A 290 5.59 8.12 -24.66
C PHE A 290 5.59 6.89 -23.73
N VAL A 291 4.42 6.36 -23.38
CA VAL A 291 4.32 5.24 -22.44
C VAL A 291 4.95 3.96 -23.05
N GLU A 292 4.67 3.65 -24.32
CA GLU A 292 5.26 2.48 -25.00
C GLU A 292 6.79 2.57 -25.09
N SER A 293 7.33 3.74 -25.45
CA SER A 293 8.78 3.94 -25.55
C SER A 293 9.49 3.87 -24.19
N LYS A 294 8.83 4.33 -23.12
CA LYS A 294 9.41 4.36 -21.77
C LYS A 294 9.35 3.02 -21.03
N TYR A 295 8.30 2.24 -21.26
CA TYR A 295 8.07 0.99 -20.51
C TYR A 295 8.19 -0.28 -21.36
N ASN A 296 8.63 -0.17 -22.63
CA ASN A 296 8.77 -1.28 -23.58
C ASN A 296 7.49 -2.10 -23.77
N LEU A 297 6.33 -1.46 -23.66
CA LEU A 297 5.04 -2.11 -23.93
C LEU A 297 4.90 -2.26 -25.45
N GLY A 298 4.85 -3.50 -25.95
CA GLY A 298 4.71 -3.79 -27.40
C GLY A 298 5.91 -4.44 -28.09
N LYS A 299 7.05 -4.65 -27.39
CA LYS A 299 8.07 -5.60 -27.84
C LYS A 299 7.81 -6.96 -27.19
N ILE A 300 6.98 -7.77 -27.85
CA ILE A 300 6.87 -9.22 -27.59
C ILE A 300 8.07 -9.91 -28.23
#